data_AF-A0A9P4Y5H2-F1
#
_entry.id   AF-A0A9P4Y5H2-F1
#
_cell.length_a   1.000
_cell.length_b   1.000
_cell.length_c   1.000
_cell.angle_alpha   90.00
_cell.angle_beta   90.00
_cell.angle_gamma   90.00
#
_symmetry.space_group_name_H-M   'P 1'
#
loop_
_entity.id
_entity.type
_entity.pdbx_description
1 polymer ?
#
loop_
_entity_poly.entity_id
_entity_poly.type
_entity_poly.pdbx_seq_one_letter_code
_entity_poly.pdbx_strand_id
1 'polypeptide(L)'
;MAIVFMVFFFIHCGFTLSSADYFIVAGVLYALSWCYSQMKTYFDHGFHNRATITRLSPRCLRVDIPVGPLTLWRPGQHMFLRFLTLGTHHALTAHPFTICSLPDHDRLVGAPRSVMTFYVKPRGGFTGRLAAIAAARGAGGAVATLPVLMEGAYGGLHGKPLTAYDRALVVACGSGAGFSLPFAMEWISAAATAAAARDFAAAVGGSGGEKGVKEVVAAPKAPRKMTIVIVTRDTRILQWYEAALSEFLESQNLEMPEGALEIKVYQTSETDDPEDTESDAEAGRRTPPSSSEDDEKVEPLASSSSTSSSQKTPATSLGFKTFTGRPDLAAVVRDFTLEETGSVGMAVCGPSSVLAAVRDEAAAAEMRILKSGPGAKEVYLYSEMFGW
;
A
#
# COMPACT_ATOMS: atom_id res chain seq x y z
N MET A 1 23.77 -21.70 -11.55
CA MET A 1 24.53 -20.90 -12.53
C MET A 1 25.58 -20.01 -11.88
N ALA A 2 25.25 -19.14 -10.92
CA ALA A 2 26.24 -18.24 -10.29
C ALA A 2 27.45 -18.97 -9.64
N ILE A 3 27.22 -20.02 -8.85
CA ILE A 3 28.32 -20.78 -8.20
C ILE A 3 29.23 -21.42 -9.24
N VAL A 4 28.65 -22.02 -10.29
CA VAL A 4 29.40 -22.64 -11.40
C VAL A 4 30.22 -21.58 -12.13
N PHE A 5 29.61 -20.43 -12.45
CA PHE A 5 30.32 -19.30 -13.04
C PHE A 5 31.50 -18.87 -12.18
N MET A 6 31.30 -18.69 -10.87
CA MET A 6 32.38 -18.31 -9.95
C MET A 6 33.52 -19.32 -9.96
N VAL A 7 33.23 -20.62 -9.87
CA VAL A 7 34.26 -21.68 -9.90
C VAL A 7 35.08 -21.65 -11.19
N PHE A 8 34.41 -21.60 -12.35
CA PHE A 8 35.12 -21.56 -13.64
C PHE A 8 35.86 -20.24 -13.86
N PHE A 9 35.33 -19.13 -13.36
CA PHE A 9 35.99 -17.83 -13.40
C PHE A 9 37.29 -17.84 -12.59
N PHE A 10 37.29 -18.41 -11.38
CA PHE A 10 38.51 -18.60 -10.58
C PHE A 10 39.56 -19.48 -11.28
N ILE A 11 39.12 -20.58 -11.91
CA ILE A 11 40.00 -21.46 -12.69
C ILE A 11 40.59 -20.71 -13.89
N HIS A 12 39.77 -19.93 -14.60
CA HIS A 12 40.19 -19.18 -15.78
C HIS A 12 41.16 -18.05 -15.46
N CYS A 13 40.91 -17.29 -14.39
CA CYS A 13 41.76 -16.16 -14.00
C CYS A 13 43.08 -16.61 -13.36
N GLY A 14 43.17 -17.80 -12.77
CA GLY A 14 44.44 -18.41 -12.36
C GLY A 14 45.34 -17.51 -11.50
N PHE A 15 44.76 -16.76 -10.54
CA PHE A 15 45.47 -15.80 -9.66
C PHE A 15 46.24 -14.68 -10.39
N THR A 16 45.95 -14.41 -11.65
CA THR A 16 46.57 -13.29 -12.39
C THR A 16 46.16 -11.94 -11.78
N LEU A 17 47.11 -11.00 -11.70
CA LEU A 17 46.89 -9.61 -11.28
C LEU A 17 46.21 -9.44 -9.90
N SER A 18 46.45 -10.32 -8.93
CA SER A 18 45.81 -10.28 -7.59
C SER A 18 44.27 -10.28 -7.63
N SER A 19 43.67 -10.72 -8.73
CA SER A 19 42.21 -10.77 -8.91
C SER A 19 41.51 -11.55 -7.80
N ALA A 20 42.14 -12.61 -7.29
CA ALA A 20 41.65 -13.42 -6.17
C ALA A 20 41.41 -12.61 -4.89
N ASP A 21 42.22 -11.59 -4.60
CA ASP A 21 42.08 -10.78 -3.39
C ASP A 21 40.77 -9.98 -3.41
N TYR A 22 40.43 -9.38 -4.55
CA TYR A 22 39.16 -8.68 -4.74
C TYR A 22 37.96 -9.62 -4.60
N PHE A 23 38.06 -10.84 -5.10
CA PHE A 23 36.97 -11.83 -4.96
C PHE A 23 36.80 -12.32 -3.54
N ILE A 24 37.91 -12.58 -2.82
CA ILE A 24 37.85 -12.98 -1.42
C ILE A 24 37.21 -11.86 -0.60
N VAL A 25 37.62 -10.61 -0.80
CA VAL A 25 37.02 -9.45 -0.12
C VAL A 25 35.53 -9.34 -0.46
N ALA A 26 35.15 -9.39 -1.74
CA ALA A 26 33.74 -9.33 -2.15
C ALA A 26 32.91 -10.48 -1.59
N GLY A 27 33.45 -11.71 -1.59
CA GLY A 27 32.82 -12.90 -1.05
C GLY A 27 32.64 -12.82 0.47
N VAL A 28 33.63 -12.32 1.19
CA VAL A 28 33.55 -12.09 2.64
C VAL A 28 32.50 -11.02 2.95
N LEU A 29 32.53 -9.87 2.28
CA LEU A 29 31.53 -8.81 2.48
C LEU A 29 30.10 -9.29 2.17
N TYR A 30 29.94 -10.06 1.09
CA TYR A 30 28.65 -10.65 0.73
C TYR A 30 28.20 -11.68 1.77
N ALA A 31 29.07 -12.61 2.17
CA ALA A 31 28.72 -13.64 3.14
C ALA A 31 28.39 -13.05 4.51
N LEU A 32 29.17 -12.06 4.99
CA LEU A 32 28.90 -11.38 6.25
C LEU A 32 27.59 -10.58 6.20
N SER A 33 27.32 -9.86 5.11
CA SER A 33 26.06 -9.11 4.97
C SER A 33 24.85 -10.04 4.89
N TRP A 34 24.95 -11.16 4.15
CA TRP A 34 23.91 -12.18 4.09
C TRP A 34 23.70 -12.85 5.45
N CYS A 35 24.76 -13.30 6.12
CA CYS A 35 24.68 -13.89 7.46
C CYS A 35 24.07 -12.92 8.47
N TYR A 36 24.46 -11.64 8.44
CA TYR A 36 23.87 -10.61 9.30
C TYR A 36 22.37 -10.44 9.03
N SER A 37 21.95 -10.32 7.76
CA SER A 37 20.53 -10.25 7.38
C SER A 37 19.77 -11.48 7.90
N GLN A 38 20.21 -12.70 7.58
CA GLN A 38 19.51 -13.92 8.00
C GLN A 38 19.46 -14.06 9.53
N MET A 39 20.54 -13.70 10.23
CA MET A 39 20.59 -13.75 11.69
C MET A 39 19.65 -12.71 12.32
N LYS A 40 19.63 -11.48 11.80
CA LYS A 40 18.70 -10.43 12.23
C LYS A 40 17.25 -10.88 12.01
N THR A 41 16.91 -11.35 10.81
CA THR A 41 15.58 -11.88 10.49
C THR A 41 15.16 -12.98 11.47
N TYR A 42 16.08 -13.89 11.77
CA TYR A 42 15.84 -14.98 12.70
C TYR A 42 15.56 -14.51 14.13
N PHE A 43 16.34 -13.56 14.64
CA PHE A 43 16.16 -13.03 15.99
C PHE A 43 14.93 -12.14 16.13
N ASP A 44 14.60 -11.34 15.11
CA ASP A 44 13.48 -10.40 15.16
C ASP A 44 12.12 -11.10 15.02
N HIS A 45 12.02 -12.11 14.14
CA HIS A 45 10.73 -12.73 13.77
C HIS A 45 10.66 -14.23 14.01
N GLY A 46 11.78 -14.95 14.02
CA GLY A 46 11.82 -16.41 14.14
C GLY A 46 11.21 -17.18 12.94
N PHE A 47 11.06 -18.50 13.10
CA PHE A 47 10.55 -19.41 12.06
C PHE A 47 9.08 -19.85 12.23
N HIS A 48 8.41 -19.36 13.28
CA HIS A 48 7.11 -19.88 13.70
C HIS A 48 5.91 -19.13 13.11
N ASN A 49 6.15 -18.07 12.34
CA ASN A 49 5.08 -17.25 11.79
C ASN A 49 4.29 -18.00 10.72
N ARG A 50 2.98 -17.82 10.78
CA ARG A 50 2.01 -18.44 9.89
C ARG A 50 1.18 -17.34 9.24
N ALA A 51 1.16 -17.34 7.92
CA ALA A 51 0.34 -16.45 7.12
C ALA A 51 -1.01 -17.12 6.81
N THR A 52 -2.09 -16.42 7.10
CA THR A 52 -3.43 -16.76 6.62
C THR A 52 -3.68 -16.06 5.31
N ILE A 53 -4.04 -16.81 4.26
CA ILE A 53 -4.29 -16.24 2.93
C ILE A 53 -5.78 -16.38 2.61
N THR A 54 -6.42 -15.24 2.39
CA THR A 54 -7.83 -15.13 2.04
C THR A 54 -7.94 -14.54 0.64
N ARG A 55 -8.72 -15.20 -0.22
CA ARG A 55 -9.00 -14.67 -1.57
C ARG A 55 -10.20 -13.74 -1.49
N LEU A 56 -9.96 -12.43 -1.60
CA LEU A 56 -11.03 -11.42 -1.60
C LEU A 56 -11.68 -11.28 -2.98
N SER A 57 -10.87 -11.31 -4.04
CA SER A 57 -11.36 -11.27 -5.42
C SER A 57 -10.40 -12.05 -6.35
N PRO A 58 -10.75 -12.27 -7.62
CA PRO A 58 -9.83 -12.90 -8.57
C PRO A 58 -8.50 -12.15 -8.71
N ARG A 59 -8.49 -10.83 -8.49
CA ARG A 59 -7.32 -9.96 -8.62
C ARG A 59 -6.81 -9.41 -7.28
N CYS A 60 -7.27 -9.94 -6.14
CA CYS A 60 -6.81 -9.51 -4.82
C CYS A 60 -6.81 -10.64 -3.80
N LEU A 61 -5.67 -10.84 -3.14
CA LEU A 61 -5.50 -11.69 -1.96
C LEU A 61 -5.24 -10.80 -0.75
N ARG A 62 -5.81 -11.17 0.38
CA ARG A 62 -5.42 -10.67 1.70
C ARG A 62 -4.52 -11.70 2.35
N VAL A 63 -3.38 -11.25 2.85
CA VAL A 63 -2.45 -12.07 3.62
C VAL A 63 -2.36 -11.46 5.01
N ASP A 64 -2.73 -12.22 6.02
CA ASP A 64 -2.71 -11.80 7.42
C ASP A 64 -1.65 -12.59 8.19
N ILE A 65 -0.76 -11.89 8.87
CA ILE A 65 0.30 -12.50 9.68
C ILE A 65 0.23 -11.93 11.10
N PRO A 66 -0.21 -12.72 12.09
CA PRO A 66 -0.14 -12.33 13.49
C PRO A 66 1.31 -12.22 13.94
N VAL A 67 1.68 -11.08 14.53
CA VAL A 67 3.03 -10.83 15.04
C VAL A 67 3.06 -10.73 16.56
N GLY A 68 4.26 -10.78 17.12
CA GLY A 68 4.46 -10.64 18.56
C GLY A 68 4.30 -9.18 19.02
N PRO A 69 4.09 -8.94 20.33
CA PRO A 69 3.87 -7.59 20.88
C PRO A 69 5.10 -6.66 20.77
N LEU A 70 6.28 -7.23 20.51
CA LEU A 70 7.53 -6.46 20.32
C LEU A 70 7.71 -6.03 18.85
N THR A 71 6.95 -6.60 17.92
CA THR A 71 7.06 -6.28 16.50
C THR A 71 6.24 -5.03 16.19
N LEU A 72 6.93 -3.90 16.02
CA LEU A 72 6.32 -2.62 15.67
C LEU A 72 6.67 -2.23 14.24
N TRP A 73 5.73 -1.60 13.55
CA TRP A 73 5.93 -1.02 12.23
C TRP A 73 5.23 0.34 12.12
N ARG A 74 5.52 1.07 11.06
CA ARG A 74 4.95 2.39 10.77
C ARG A 74 4.25 2.40 9.41
N PRO A 75 3.29 3.32 9.18
CA PRO A 75 2.71 3.54 7.86
C PRO A 75 3.76 3.77 6.78
N GLY A 76 3.53 3.15 5.62
CA GLY A 76 4.43 3.20 4.47
C GLY A 76 5.61 2.21 4.54
N GLN A 77 5.71 1.38 5.57
CA GLN A 77 6.73 0.33 5.61
C GLN A 77 6.31 -0.92 4.84
N HIS A 78 7.29 -1.67 4.35
CA HIS A 78 7.09 -2.96 3.69
C HIS A 78 7.90 -4.07 4.36
N MET A 79 7.44 -5.30 4.17
CA MET A 79 8.10 -6.53 4.60
C MET A 79 8.47 -7.37 3.40
N PHE A 80 9.62 -8.04 3.45
CA PHE A 80 9.94 -9.10 2.52
C PHE A 80 9.37 -10.41 3.06
N LEU A 81 8.43 -11.00 2.33
CA LEU A 81 7.80 -12.27 2.70
C LEU A 81 8.37 -13.41 1.86
N ARG A 82 8.69 -14.52 2.53
CA ARG A 82 9.19 -15.76 1.91
C ARG A 82 8.30 -16.92 2.37
N PHE A 83 7.64 -17.57 1.41
CA PHE A 83 6.72 -18.67 1.69
C PHE A 83 7.38 -20.00 1.33
N LEU A 84 7.60 -20.85 2.33
CA LEU A 84 8.41 -22.06 2.17
C LEU A 84 7.71 -23.20 1.41
N THR A 85 6.40 -23.07 1.18
CA THR A 85 5.55 -24.14 0.64
C THR A 85 5.31 -24.06 -0.87
N LEU A 86 5.89 -23.08 -1.57
CA LEU A 86 5.61 -22.81 -3.00
C LEU A 86 6.62 -23.46 -3.99
N GLY A 87 7.42 -24.41 -3.51
CA GLY A 87 8.42 -25.18 -4.28
C GLY A 87 9.87 -24.76 -4.00
N THR A 88 10.84 -25.62 -4.33
CA THR A 88 12.28 -25.45 -3.99
C THR A 88 12.90 -24.17 -4.55
N HIS A 89 12.48 -23.72 -5.74
CA HIS A 89 12.99 -22.49 -6.36
C HIS A 89 12.35 -21.20 -5.82
N HIS A 90 11.10 -21.25 -5.36
CA HIS A 90 10.38 -20.08 -4.83
C HIS A 90 10.44 -19.95 -3.30
N ALA A 91 10.77 -21.04 -2.60
CA ALA A 91 10.99 -21.02 -1.16
C ALA A 91 12.20 -20.16 -0.75
N LEU A 92 13.09 -19.83 -1.70
CA LEU A 92 14.27 -18.99 -1.46
C LEU A 92 14.08 -17.54 -1.91
N THR A 93 12.99 -17.22 -2.64
CA THR A 93 12.73 -15.86 -3.09
C THR A 93 11.94 -15.10 -2.03
N ALA A 94 12.42 -13.91 -1.68
CA ALA A 94 11.71 -13.01 -0.80
C ALA A 94 11.05 -11.92 -1.65
N HIS A 95 9.78 -11.61 -1.37
CA HIS A 95 9.00 -10.66 -2.15
C HIS A 95 8.54 -9.50 -1.26
N PRO A 96 8.77 -8.24 -1.67
CA PRO A 96 8.36 -7.08 -0.87
C PRO A 96 6.85 -6.87 -0.96
N PHE A 97 6.21 -6.67 0.18
CA PHE A 97 4.80 -6.30 0.30
C PHE A 97 4.64 -5.20 1.32
N THR A 98 3.91 -4.14 0.95
CA THR A 98 3.60 -3.01 1.84
C THR A 98 2.64 -3.45 2.94
N ILE A 99 2.96 -3.09 4.18
CA ILE A 99 2.08 -3.36 5.32
C ILE A 99 0.90 -2.41 5.22
N CYS A 100 -0.30 -2.97 5.15
CA CYS A 100 -1.55 -2.22 4.92
C CYS A 100 -2.37 -2.01 6.20
N SER A 101 -1.89 -2.49 7.35
CA SER A 101 -2.50 -2.33 8.67
C SER A 101 -1.65 -1.47 9.60
N LEU A 102 -2.22 -1.08 10.74
CA LEU A 102 -1.50 -0.44 11.84
C LEU A 102 -1.13 -1.45 12.94
N PRO A 103 -0.04 -1.22 13.68
CA PRO A 103 0.22 -1.96 14.90
C PRO A 103 -0.85 -1.63 15.94
N ASP A 104 -1.22 -2.62 16.74
CA ASP A 104 -2.07 -2.35 17.91
C ASP A 104 -1.22 -1.60 18.96
N HIS A 105 -1.77 -0.52 19.49
CA HIS A 105 -1.08 0.32 20.46
C HIS A 105 -1.32 -0.13 21.91
N ASP A 106 -2.28 -1.03 22.15
CA ASP A 106 -2.53 -1.55 23.49
C ASP A 106 -1.47 -2.61 23.85
N ARG A 107 -0.43 -2.16 24.56
CA ARG A 107 0.76 -2.96 24.92
C ARG A 107 0.55 -3.84 26.16
N LEU A 108 -0.67 -3.92 26.68
CA LEU A 108 -0.93 -4.69 27.90
C LEU A 108 -0.76 -6.19 27.65
N VAL A 109 -0.13 -6.87 28.62
CA VAL A 109 0.07 -8.32 28.59
C VAL A 109 -1.30 -9.01 28.54
N GLY A 110 -1.65 -9.60 27.40
CA GLY A 110 -2.97 -10.21 27.15
C GLY A 110 -3.76 -9.55 26.02
N ALA A 111 -3.30 -8.42 25.48
CA ALA A 111 -3.87 -7.78 24.28
C ALA A 111 -3.76 -8.70 23.05
N PRO A 112 -4.68 -8.58 22.07
CA PRO A 112 -4.64 -9.38 20.85
C PRO A 112 -3.31 -9.17 20.11
N ARG A 113 -2.81 -10.24 19.50
CA ARG A 113 -1.60 -10.16 18.65
C ARG A 113 -1.88 -9.18 17.52
N SER A 114 -1.05 -8.15 17.37
CA SER A 114 -1.14 -7.25 16.22
C SER A 114 -1.02 -8.07 14.93
N VAL A 115 -1.82 -7.73 13.93
CA VAL A 115 -1.86 -8.47 12.67
C VAL A 115 -1.31 -7.58 11.56
N MET A 116 -0.25 -8.04 10.90
CA MET A 116 0.23 -7.43 9.67
C MET A 116 -0.62 -7.94 8.50
N THR A 117 -1.37 -7.04 7.88
CA THR A 117 -2.22 -7.33 6.74
C THR A 117 -1.59 -6.80 5.47
N PHE A 118 -1.59 -7.61 4.41
CA PHE A 118 -1.06 -7.28 3.09
C PHE A 118 -2.12 -7.53 2.02
N TYR A 119 -2.36 -6.57 1.14
CA TYR A 119 -3.20 -6.75 -0.04
C TYR A 119 -2.33 -7.00 -1.26
N VAL A 120 -2.39 -8.24 -1.78
CA VAL A 120 -1.51 -8.73 -2.83
C VAL A 120 -2.33 -8.97 -4.09
N LYS A 121 -1.95 -8.31 -5.18
CA LYS A 121 -2.51 -8.59 -6.51
C LYS A 121 -1.90 -9.86 -7.09
N PRO A 122 -2.67 -10.92 -7.37
CA PRO A 122 -2.17 -12.07 -8.10
C PRO A 122 -1.67 -11.68 -9.49
N ARG A 123 -0.42 -12.02 -9.76
CA ARG A 123 0.21 -12.10 -11.08
C ARG A 123 0.72 -13.52 -11.33
N GLY A 124 1.22 -13.79 -12.54
CA GLY A 124 1.91 -15.04 -12.85
C GLY A 124 3.04 -15.37 -11.87
N GLY A 125 3.48 -16.63 -11.86
CA GLY A 125 4.54 -17.10 -10.98
C GLY A 125 4.11 -17.20 -9.50
N PHE A 126 4.86 -16.56 -8.61
CA PHE A 126 4.74 -16.74 -7.15
C PHE A 126 3.35 -16.37 -6.61
N THR A 127 2.86 -15.17 -6.89
CA THR A 127 1.57 -14.68 -6.37
C THR A 127 0.37 -15.42 -6.96
N GLY A 128 0.51 -15.93 -8.18
CA GLY A 128 -0.53 -16.72 -8.86
C GLY A 128 -0.66 -18.10 -8.24
N ARG A 129 0.47 -18.72 -7.86
CA ARG A 129 0.47 -19.96 -7.06
C ARG A 129 -0.13 -19.74 -5.68
N LEU A 130 0.16 -18.61 -5.04
CA LEU A 130 -0.47 -18.23 -3.76
C LEU A 130 -1.99 -18.14 -3.92
N ALA A 131 -2.47 -17.53 -5.00
CA ALA A 131 -3.90 -17.43 -5.31
C ALA A 131 -4.53 -18.81 -5.57
N ALA A 132 -3.84 -19.69 -6.31
CA ALA A 132 -4.30 -21.04 -6.58
C ALA A 132 -4.42 -21.87 -5.31
N ILE A 133 -3.45 -21.76 -4.38
CA ILE A 133 -3.52 -22.43 -3.08
C ILE A 133 -4.68 -21.89 -2.25
N ALA A 134 -4.86 -20.57 -2.20
CA ALA A 134 -5.96 -19.95 -1.46
C ALA A 134 -7.32 -20.42 -2.01
N ALA A 135 -7.46 -20.51 -3.34
CA ALA A 135 -8.67 -21.01 -3.99
C ALA A 135 -8.93 -22.51 -3.69
N ALA A 136 -7.90 -23.35 -3.82
CA ALA A 136 -8.02 -24.79 -3.62
C ALA A 136 -8.33 -25.17 -2.16
N ARG A 137 -7.70 -24.50 -1.19
CA ARG A 137 -7.94 -24.74 0.24
C ARG A 137 -9.23 -24.09 0.73
N GLY A 138 -9.59 -22.92 0.20
CA GLY A 138 -10.84 -22.23 0.52
C GLY A 138 -12.10 -22.97 0.05
N ALA A 139 -12.02 -23.74 -1.05
CA ALA A 139 -13.13 -24.56 -1.53
C ALA A 139 -13.57 -25.66 -0.54
N GLY A 140 -12.71 -26.04 0.41
CA GLY A 140 -13.03 -26.98 1.50
C GLY A 140 -13.50 -26.30 2.79
N GLY A 141 -13.75 -24.99 2.80
CA GLY A 141 -14.10 -24.22 4.00
C GLY A 141 -12.94 -24.02 5.00
N ALA A 142 -11.74 -24.52 4.67
CA ALA A 142 -10.56 -24.41 5.51
C ALA A 142 -9.75 -23.15 5.15
N VAL A 143 -9.34 -22.41 6.19
CA VAL A 143 -8.44 -21.25 6.05
C VAL A 143 -7.07 -21.70 5.55
N ALA A 144 -6.57 -21.07 4.49
CA ALA A 144 -5.28 -21.43 3.90
C ALA A 144 -4.13 -20.83 4.73
N THR A 145 -3.59 -21.61 5.67
CA THR A 145 -2.45 -21.21 6.51
C THR A 145 -1.13 -21.76 5.97
N LEU A 146 -0.15 -20.88 5.68
CA LEU A 146 1.18 -21.25 5.19
C LEU A 146 2.29 -20.75 6.13
N PRO A 147 3.40 -21.49 6.30
CA PRO A 147 4.59 -20.98 6.98
C PRO A 147 5.22 -19.85 6.16
N VAL A 148 5.51 -18.73 6.84
CA VAL A 148 6.07 -17.53 6.22
C VAL A 148 7.27 -17.05 7.03
N LEU A 149 8.34 -16.70 6.32
CA LEU A 149 9.46 -15.96 6.91
C LEU A 149 9.30 -14.50 6.51
N MET A 150 9.54 -13.62 7.48
CA MET A 150 9.36 -12.19 7.33
C MET A 150 10.67 -11.48 7.60
N GLU A 151 11.06 -10.56 6.73
CA GLU A 151 12.24 -9.74 6.88
C GLU A 151 11.84 -8.26 6.73
N GLY A 152 12.21 -7.43 7.72
CA GLY A 152 11.80 -6.03 7.82
C GLY A 152 11.41 -5.63 9.24
N ALA A 153 10.76 -4.48 9.45
CA ALA A 153 10.17 -3.60 8.44
C ALA A 153 11.18 -2.63 7.77
N TYR A 154 10.99 -2.38 6.47
CA TYR A 154 11.82 -1.45 5.68
C TYR A 154 11.00 -0.28 5.12
N GLY A 155 11.68 0.79 4.72
CA GLY A 155 11.05 1.99 4.19
C GLY A 155 10.26 2.76 5.25
N GLY A 156 9.17 3.39 4.81
CA GLY A 156 8.32 4.25 5.62
C GLY A 156 8.83 5.69 5.71
N LEU A 157 8.00 6.57 6.29
CA LEU A 157 8.33 7.99 6.38
C LEU A 157 9.60 8.23 7.20
N HIS A 158 10.52 9.00 6.62
CA HIS A 158 11.69 9.51 7.29
C HIS A 158 11.34 10.84 7.97
N GLY A 159 11.18 10.84 9.29
CA GLY A 159 10.91 12.05 10.07
C GLY A 159 9.58 12.00 10.81
N LYS A 160 8.79 13.07 10.71
CA LYS A 160 7.51 13.20 11.40
C LYS A 160 6.41 12.41 10.67
N PRO A 161 5.47 11.77 11.39
CA PRO A 161 4.32 11.14 10.75
C PRO A 161 3.47 12.17 10.03
N LEU A 162 2.64 11.74 9.06
CA LEU A 162 1.77 12.66 8.33
C LEU A 162 0.84 13.42 9.29
N THR A 163 0.40 12.77 10.37
CA THR A 163 -0.46 13.36 11.42
C THR A 163 0.16 14.57 12.14
N ALA A 164 1.46 14.82 12.00
CA ALA A 164 2.10 16.03 12.53
C ALA A 164 1.85 17.29 11.68
N TYR A 165 1.47 17.11 10.42
CA TYR A 165 1.15 18.19 9.49
C TYR A 165 -0.32 18.59 9.62
N ASP A 166 -0.65 19.86 9.33
CA ASP A 166 -2.03 20.34 9.39
C ASP A 166 -2.90 19.63 8.35
N ARG A 167 -2.32 19.39 7.17
CA ARG A 167 -2.98 18.74 6.03
C ARG A 167 -2.07 17.69 5.41
N ALA A 168 -2.66 16.61 4.91
CA ALA A 168 -1.92 15.54 4.26
C ALA A 168 -2.48 15.15 2.90
N LEU A 169 -1.62 14.92 1.91
CA LEU A 169 -1.97 14.40 0.59
C LEU A 169 -1.27 13.08 0.35
N VAL A 170 -2.03 12.01 0.12
CA VAL A 170 -1.47 10.70 -0.25
C VAL A 170 -1.88 10.35 -1.67
N VAL A 171 -0.92 10.16 -2.57
CA VAL A 171 -1.16 9.77 -3.96
C VAL A 171 -0.73 8.32 -4.16
N ALA A 172 -1.66 7.45 -4.54
CA ALA A 172 -1.43 6.03 -4.72
C ALA A 172 -1.91 5.57 -6.12
N CYS A 173 -1.12 4.74 -6.80
CA CYS A 173 -1.46 4.21 -8.12
C CYS A 173 -1.60 2.68 -8.14
N GLY A 174 -2.69 2.17 -8.68
CA GLY A 174 -2.93 0.73 -8.88
C GLY A 174 -2.84 -0.08 -7.57
N SER A 175 -1.99 -1.12 -7.54
CA SER A 175 -1.74 -1.90 -6.31
C SER A 175 -1.10 -1.07 -5.19
N GLY A 176 -0.54 0.10 -5.51
CA GLY A 176 -0.09 1.09 -4.53
C GLY A 176 -1.21 1.64 -3.64
N ALA A 177 -2.49 1.35 -3.90
CA ALA A 177 -3.56 1.67 -2.95
C ALA A 177 -3.31 1.08 -1.55
N GLY A 178 -2.67 -0.10 -1.44
CA GLY A 178 -2.30 -0.66 -0.14
C GLY A 178 -1.36 0.23 0.67
N PHE A 179 -0.53 1.03 0.00
CA PHE A 179 0.35 2.01 0.64
C PHE A 179 -0.41 3.16 1.30
N SER A 180 -1.55 3.60 0.74
CA SER A 180 -2.32 4.72 1.33
C SER A 180 -3.17 4.32 2.54
N LEU A 181 -3.55 3.04 2.63
CA LEU A 181 -4.46 2.54 3.66
C LEU A 181 -3.98 2.78 5.11
N PRO A 182 -2.73 2.47 5.51
CA PRO A 182 -2.29 2.71 6.89
C PRO A 182 -2.21 4.20 7.24
N PHE A 183 -1.97 5.09 6.26
CA PHE A 183 -2.05 6.53 6.50
C PHE A 183 -3.47 6.99 6.78
N ALA A 184 -4.46 6.44 6.05
CA ALA A 184 -5.86 6.72 6.30
C ALA A 184 -6.26 6.30 7.72
N MET A 185 -5.91 5.06 8.09
CA MET A 185 -6.17 4.51 9.43
C MET A 185 -5.52 5.37 10.52
N GLU A 186 -4.25 5.74 10.36
CA GLU A 186 -3.52 6.54 11.37
C GLU A 186 -4.14 7.92 11.51
N TRP A 187 -4.55 8.53 10.40
CA TRP A 187 -5.19 9.84 10.37
C TRP A 187 -6.55 9.83 11.05
N ILE A 188 -7.37 8.81 10.80
CA ILE A 188 -8.68 8.63 11.45
C ILE A 188 -8.50 8.51 12.96
N SER A 189 -7.60 7.64 13.42
CA SER A 189 -7.35 7.46 14.86
C SER A 189 -6.84 8.74 15.52
N ALA A 190 -5.93 9.47 14.86
CA ALA A 190 -5.42 10.74 15.36
C ALA A 190 -6.51 11.83 15.41
N ALA A 191 -7.34 11.92 14.38
CA ALA A 191 -8.46 12.87 14.34
C ALA A 191 -9.52 12.58 15.41
N ALA A 192 -9.88 11.30 15.60
CA ALA A 192 -10.80 10.88 16.65
C ALA A 192 -10.26 11.15 18.06
N THR A 193 -8.97 10.86 18.30
CA THR A 193 -8.30 11.16 19.57
C THR A 193 -8.29 12.66 19.87
N ALA A 194 -8.03 13.48 18.84
CA ALA A 194 -8.04 14.94 18.98
C ALA A 194 -9.45 15.51 19.17
N ALA A 195 -10.50 14.87 18.62
CA ALA A 195 -11.89 15.23 18.88
C ALA A 195 -12.27 14.91 20.33
N ALA A 196 -12.02 13.67 20.80
CA ALA A 196 -12.30 13.27 22.17
C ALA A 196 -11.57 14.14 23.20
N ALA A 197 -10.31 14.52 22.94
CA ALA A 197 -9.57 15.43 23.80
C ALA A 197 -10.19 16.84 23.88
N ARG A 198 -10.72 17.35 22.76
CA ARG A 198 -11.44 18.64 22.72
C ARG A 198 -12.75 18.58 23.51
N ASP A 199 -13.51 17.51 23.35
CA ASP A 199 -14.79 17.33 24.06
C ASP A 199 -14.56 17.20 25.57
N PHE A 200 -13.52 16.45 25.98
CA PHE A 200 -13.12 16.36 27.38
C PHE A 200 -12.67 17.72 27.94
N ALA A 201 -11.84 18.47 27.21
CA ALA A 201 -11.41 19.80 27.63
C ALA A 201 -12.59 20.79 27.76
N ALA A 202 -13.57 20.72 26.84
CA ALA A 202 -14.78 21.53 26.91
C ALA A 202 -15.65 21.18 28.13
N ALA A 203 -15.78 19.89 28.46
CA ALA A 203 -16.53 19.42 29.63
C ALA A 203 -15.88 19.86 30.96
N VAL A 204 -14.54 19.79 31.05
CA VAL A 204 -13.80 20.20 32.25
C VAL A 204 -13.73 21.73 32.37
N GLY A 205 -13.58 22.45 31.27
CA GLY A 205 -13.52 23.92 31.23
C GLY A 205 -14.82 24.64 31.60
N GLY A 206 -15.95 23.93 31.69
CA GLY A 206 -17.23 24.45 32.15
C GLY A 206 -17.36 24.58 33.68
N SER A 207 -16.40 24.07 34.46
CA SER A 207 -16.43 24.12 35.93
C SER A 207 -15.22 24.89 36.47
N GLY A 208 -15.38 26.20 36.63
CA GLY A 208 -14.67 27.05 37.59
C GLY A 208 -13.13 27.02 37.63
N GLY A 209 -12.49 28.08 37.13
CA GLY A 209 -11.16 28.48 37.58
C GLY A 209 -10.19 28.86 36.47
N GLU A 210 -10.31 30.09 35.96
CA GLU A 210 -9.26 30.71 35.17
C GLU A 210 -7.94 30.69 35.96
N LYS A 211 -6.86 30.20 35.31
CA LYS A 211 -5.43 30.26 35.71
C LYS A 211 -4.76 28.99 36.27
N GLY A 212 -5.41 27.82 36.27
CA GLY A 212 -4.82 26.60 36.85
C GLY A 212 -4.33 25.48 35.91
N VAL A 213 -4.66 25.48 34.61
CA VAL A 213 -4.43 24.29 33.74
C VAL A 213 -3.92 24.70 32.36
N LYS A 214 -2.73 25.33 32.28
CA LYS A 214 -2.00 25.47 31.01
C LYS A 214 -0.88 24.45 30.83
N GLU A 215 -0.62 23.63 31.84
CA GLU A 215 0.60 22.85 31.92
C GLU A 215 0.37 21.43 32.48
N VAL A 216 -0.67 20.73 32.04
CA VAL A 216 -0.73 19.26 32.16
C VAL A 216 -1.46 18.73 30.92
N VAL A 217 -0.70 18.14 30.00
CA VAL A 217 -1.11 17.62 28.67
C VAL A 217 -1.41 18.70 27.64
N ALA A 218 -0.38 19.18 26.94
CA ALA A 218 -0.58 19.86 25.66
C ALA A 218 -1.35 18.91 24.73
N ALA A 219 -2.61 19.26 24.40
CA ALA A 219 -3.42 18.46 23.50
C ALA A 219 -2.65 18.23 22.19
N PRO A 220 -2.63 16.99 21.66
CA PRO A 220 -1.96 16.71 20.41
C PRO A 220 -2.52 17.61 19.31
N LYS A 221 -1.64 18.16 18.47
CA LYS A 221 -2.02 18.99 17.32
C LYS A 221 -3.01 18.20 16.46
N ALA A 222 -4.24 18.70 16.35
CA ALA A 222 -5.30 18.01 15.62
C ALA A 222 -5.03 18.06 14.10
N PRO A 223 -4.93 16.91 13.42
CA PRO A 223 -4.91 16.89 11.96
C PRO A 223 -6.22 17.47 11.42
N ARG A 224 -6.15 18.32 10.38
CA ARG A 224 -7.34 19.01 9.85
C ARG A 224 -8.00 18.23 8.71
N LYS A 225 -7.23 17.91 7.67
CA LYS A 225 -7.74 17.29 6.44
C LYS A 225 -6.69 16.41 5.78
N MET A 226 -7.04 15.16 5.50
CA MET A 226 -6.29 14.28 4.61
C MET A 226 -7.06 14.07 3.32
N THR A 227 -6.37 14.20 2.19
CA THR A 227 -6.88 13.80 0.89
C THR A 227 -6.07 12.63 0.37
N ILE A 228 -6.73 11.54 0.03
CA ILE A 228 -6.12 10.38 -0.61
C ILE A 228 -6.56 10.37 -2.07
N VAL A 229 -5.62 10.30 -2.99
CA VAL A 229 -5.86 10.24 -4.43
C VAL A 229 -5.42 8.87 -4.91
N ILE A 230 -6.39 8.01 -5.26
CA ILE A 230 -6.14 6.67 -5.80
C ILE A 230 -6.36 6.72 -7.31
N VAL A 231 -5.32 6.48 -8.09
CA VAL A 231 -5.40 6.39 -9.55
C VAL A 231 -5.34 4.91 -9.94
N THR A 232 -6.41 4.36 -10.50
CA THR A 232 -6.49 2.92 -10.79
C THR A 232 -7.18 2.63 -12.12
N ARG A 233 -6.89 1.45 -12.69
CA ARG A 233 -7.67 0.83 -13.77
C ARG A 233 -8.66 -0.21 -13.25
N ASP A 234 -8.41 -0.76 -12.06
CA ASP A 234 -9.21 -1.82 -11.46
C ASP A 234 -10.17 -1.22 -10.44
N THR A 235 -11.47 -1.24 -10.76
CA THR A 235 -12.55 -0.73 -9.91
C THR A 235 -12.73 -1.55 -8.64
N ARG A 236 -12.35 -2.84 -8.67
CA ARG A 236 -12.42 -3.74 -7.51
C ARG A 236 -11.47 -3.35 -6.39
N ILE A 237 -10.51 -2.45 -6.65
CA ILE A 237 -9.67 -1.91 -5.58
C ILE A 237 -10.50 -1.18 -4.54
N LEU A 238 -11.55 -0.46 -4.96
CA LEU A 238 -12.44 0.24 -4.07
C LEU A 238 -13.12 -0.69 -3.07
N GLN A 239 -13.61 -1.84 -3.54
CA GLN A 239 -14.37 -2.79 -2.72
C GLN A 239 -13.56 -3.29 -1.53
N TRP A 240 -12.32 -3.74 -1.75
CA TRP A 240 -11.49 -4.22 -0.65
C TRP A 240 -10.96 -3.09 0.22
N TYR A 241 -10.70 -1.91 -0.36
CA TYR A 241 -10.19 -0.75 0.38
C TYR A 241 -11.26 -0.20 1.34
N GLU A 242 -12.49 -0.10 0.87
CA GLU A 242 -13.65 0.28 1.67
C GLU A 242 -13.90 -0.73 2.79
N ALA A 243 -13.94 -2.02 2.46
CA ALA A 243 -14.10 -3.09 3.45
C ALA A 243 -13.00 -3.05 4.54
N ALA A 244 -11.75 -2.78 4.15
CA ALA A 244 -10.63 -2.68 5.09
C ALA A 244 -10.76 -1.47 6.03
N LEU A 245 -11.25 -0.33 5.54
CA LEU A 245 -11.51 0.83 6.38
C LEU A 245 -12.70 0.60 7.32
N SER A 246 -13.77 -0.02 6.84
CA SER A 246 -14.92 -0.38 7.68
C SER A 246 -14.51 -1.34 8.79
N GLU A 247 -13.77 -2.41 8.46
CA GLU A 247 -13.25 -3.37 9.44
C GLU A 247 -12.37 -2.68 10.49
N PHE A 248 -11.53 -1.72 10.06
CA PHE A 248 -10.71 -0.94 10.98
C PHE A 248 -11.55 -0.07 11.93
N LEU A 249 -12.50 0.69 11.41
CA LEU A 249 -13.40 1.54 12.22
C LEU A 249 -14.18 0.72 13.25
N GLU A 250 -14.74 -0.42 12.82
CA GLU A 250 -15.45 -1.36 13.69
C GLU A 250 -14.52 -1.93 14.77
N SER A 251 -13.32 -2.38 14.38
CA SER A 251 -12.35 -2.96 15.32
C SER A 251 -11.87 -2.00 16.40
N GLN A 252 -11.81 -0.70 16.07
CA GLN A 252 -11.37 0.35 16.98
C GLN A 252 -12.55 1.05 17.67
N ASN A 253 -13.80 0.67 17.35
CA ASN A 253 -15.02 1.34 17.79
C ASN A 253 -14.96 2.86 17.54
N LEU A 254 -14.54 3.24 16.34
CA LEU A 254 -14.42 4.63 15.89
C LEU A 254 -15.49 4.95 14.85
N GLU A 255 -15.98 6.18 14.91
CA GLU A 255 -16.77 6.77 13.82
C GLU A 255 -15.87 7.61 12.91
N MET A 256 -16.21 7.71 11.63
CA MET A 256 -15.48 8.53 10.68
C MET A 256 -15.67 10.03 11.03
N PRO A 257 -14.61 10.77 11.39
CA PRO A 257 -14.74 12.18 11.70
C PRO A 257 -15.11 12.99 10.45
N GLU A 258 -16.14 13.83 10.54
CA GLU A 258 -16.63 14.62 9.40
C GLU A 258 -15.53 15.50 8.81
N GLY A 259 -15.31 15.37 7.50
CA GLY A 259 -14.34 16.19 6.75
C GLY A 259 -12.86 15.89 7.02
N ALA A 260 -12.53 14.97 7.94
CA ALA A 260 -11.14 14.66 8.27
C ALA A 260 -10.42 13.88 7.15
N LEU A 261 -11.16 13.07 6.38
CA LEU A 261 -10.63 12.23 5.30
C LEU A 261 -11.50 12.35 4.04
N GLU A 262 -10.85 12.63 2.91
CA GLU A 262 -11.45 12.61 1.57
C GLU A 262 -10.69 11.64 0.68
N ILE A 263 -11.38 10.68 0.07
CA ILE A 263 -10.75 9.68 -0.82
C ILE A 263 -11.26 9.94 -2.24
N LYS A 264 -10.40 10.47 -3.11
CA LYS A 264 -10.67 10.71 -4.53
C LYS A 264 -10.11 9.57 -5.36
N VAL A 265 -10.98 8.87 -6.09
CA VAL A 265 -10.58 7.74 -6.92
C VAL A 265 -10.76 8.08 -8.38
N TYR A 266 -9.68 7.98 -9.16
CA TYR A 266 -9.66 8.26 -10.58
C TYR A 266 -9.53 6.95 -11.36
N GLN A 267 -10.60 6.60 -12.08
CA GLN A 267 -10.64 5.44 -12.95
C GLN A 267 -10.11 5.79 -14.34
N THR A 268 -9.05 5.11 -14.76
CA THR A 268 -8.30 5.43 -15.99
C THR A 268 -8.63 4.55 -17.20
N SER A 269 -9.58 3.62 -17.09
CA SER A 269 -10.06 2.81 -18.21
C SER A 269 -11.26 3.46 -18.89
N GLU A 270 -11.20 3.64 -20.21
CA GLU A 270 -12.39 3.82 -21.04
C GLU A 270 -13.06 2.44 -21.21
N THR A 271 -14.38 2.36 -20.95
CA THR A 271 -15.38 1.32 -21.31
C THR A 271 -15.00 -0.17 -21.36
N ASP A 272 -15.84 -1.02 -20.76
CA ASP A 272 -15.78 -2.49 -20.81
C ASP A 272 -15.43 -3.06 -22.19
N ASP A 273 -14.27 -3.73 -22.29
CA ASP A 273 -14.00 -4.78 -23.27
C ASP A 273 -13.63 -6.06 -22.48
N PRO A 274 -14.26 -7.21 -22.76
CA PRO A 274 -13.86 -8.48 -22.17
C PRO A 274 -12.59 -9.00 -22.88
N GLU A 275 -11.73 -9.68 -22.12
CA GLU A 275 -10.54 -10.44 -22.56
C GLU A 275 -9.21 -9.66 -22.72
N ASP A 276 -8.50 -9.46 -21.60
CA ASP A 276 -7.04 -9.34 -21.62
C ASP A 276 -6.42 -10.73 -21.89
N THR A 277 -6.24 -11.09 -23.17
CA THR A 277 -5.41 -12.24 -23.56
C THR A 277 -3.93 -11.89 -23.39
N GLU A 278 -3.20 -12.82 -22.76
CA GLU A 278 -1.75 -12.82 -22.59
C GLU A 278 -1.00 -12.63 -23.92
N SER A 279 0.10 -11.86 -23.92
CA SER A 279 1.21 -12.11 -24.83
C SER A 279 2.53 -11.56 -24.30
N ASP A 280 3.46 -12.47 -24.02
CA ASP A 280 4.91 -12.25 -24.05
C ASP A 280 5.49 -13.08 -25.21
N ALA A 281 6.23 -12.40 -26.09
CA ALA A 281 7.38 -12.85 -26.90
C ALA A 281 7.23 -13.85 -28.09
N GLU A 282 7.42 -13.26 -29.29
CA GLU A 282 8.49 -13.51 -30.28
C GLU A 282 8.41 -14.68 -31.31
N ALA A 283 8.36 -14.25 -32.58
CA ALA A 283 8.96 -14.78 -33.83
C ALA A 283 8.77 -16.24 -34.30
N GLY A 284 8.18 -16.40 -35.50
CA GLY A 284 8.50 -17.54 -36.37
C GLY A 284 7.48 -18.00 -37.42
N ARG A 285 7.35 -17.23 -38.53
CA ARG A 285 7.36 -17.75 -39.92
C ARG A 285 6.14 -18.52 -40.51
N ARG A 286 5.61 -17.92 -41.59
CA ARG A 286 4.99 -18.45 -42.84
C ARG A 286 3.48 -18.77 -42.90
N THR A 287 2.78 -17.94 -43.69
CA THR A 287 1.59 -18.21 -44.55
C THR A 287 1.93 -19.15 -45.73
N PRO A 288 1.02 -19.64 -46.62
CA PRO A 288 -0.34 -19.17 -47.01
C PRO A 288 -1.38 -20.32 -47.30
N PRO A 289 -2.45 -20.20 -48.14
CA PRO A 289 -3.72 -19.46 -47.94
C PRO A 289 -5.02 -20.24 -48.36
N SER A 290 -6.17 -19.52 -48.34
CA SER A 290 -7.49 -19.78 -49.00
C SER A 290 -8.47 -20.71 -48.25
N SER A 291 -9.81 -20.51 -48.22
CA SER A 291 -10.75 -19.80 -49.11
C SER A 291 -12.12 -19.52 -48.43
N SER A 292 -12.86 -18.53 -48.97
CA SER A 292 -14.35 -18.34 -49.07
C SER A 292 -15.19 -18.30 -47.76
N GLU A 293 -15.76 -17.14 -47.38
CA GLU A 293 -17.06 -16.57 -47.83
C GLU A 293 -18.28 -17.37 -47.30
N ASP A 294 -19.04 -16.78 -46.36
CA ASP A 294 -20.45 -16.41 -46.59
C ASP A 294 -21.05 -15.65 -45.38
N ASP A 295 -21.68 -14.53 -45.71
CA ASP A 295 -22.54 -13.67 -44.90
C ASP A 295 -23.80 -14.41 -44.41
N GLU A 296 -24.27 -14.12 -43.19
CA GLU A 296 -25.70 -13.85 -43.00
C GLU A 296 -25.99 -12.96 -41.78
N LYS A 297 -26.71 -11.88 -42.08
CA LYS A 297 -27.20 -10.82 -41.20
C LYS A 297 -28.67 -11.12 -40.85
N VAL A 298 -29.00 -11.25 -39.57
CA VAL A 298 -30.40 -11.23 -39.10
C VAL A 298 -30.52 -10.45 -37.78
N GLU A 299 -31.21 -9.31 -37.87
CA GLU A 299 -31.91 -8.56 -36.82
C GLU A 299 -33.34 -8.40 -37.39
N PRO A 300 -34.43 -8.46 -36.59
CA PRO A 300 -34.74 -7.27 -35.78
C PRO A 300 -35.60 -7.47 -34.50
N LEU A 301 -35.44 -6.50 -33.58
CA LEU A 301 -36.45 -5.81 -32.75
C LEU A 301 -37.45 -6.60 -31.86
N ALA A 302 -37.39 -6.39 -30.54
CA ALA A 302 -38.39 -5.60 -29.79
C ALA A 302 -38.17 -5.62 -28.26
N SER A 303 -37.93 -4.42 -27.74
CA SER A 303 -38.41 -3.80 -26.50
C SER A 303 -39.11 -4.67 -25.44
N SER A 304 -38.55 -4.70 -24.22
CA SER A 304 -39.37 -4.48 -23.01
C SER A 304 -38.55 -3.91 -21.86
N SER A 305 -39.04 -2.77 -21.38
CA SER A 305 -38.65 -2.01 -20.21
C SER A 305 -39.05 -2.69 -18.90
N SER A 306 -38.19 -2.62 -17.89
CA SER A 306 -38.49 -2.54 -16.44
C SER A 306 -37.26 -3.02 -15.66
N THR A 307 -36.85 -2.51 -14.50
CA THR A 307 -37.23 -1.38 -13.67
C THR A 307 -36.04 -1.21 -12.73
N SER A 308 -35.56 0.01 -12.58
CA SER A 308 -34.55 0.39 -11.59
C SER A 308 -35.05 0.10 -10.18
N SER A 309 -34.57 -0.98 -9.55
CA SER A 309 -34.69 -1.19 -8.11
C SER A 309 -33.41 -0.74 -7.42
N SER A 310 -33.37 0.57 -7.13
CA SER A 310 -32.46 1.15 -6.14
C SER A 310 -32.71 0.51 -4.78
N GLN A 311 -31.94 -0.52 -4.43
CA GLN A 311 -31.83 -0.95 -3.04
C GLN A 311 -30.80 -0.05 -2.35
N LYS A 312 -31.32 0.92 -1.59
CA LYS A 312 -30.55 1.70 -0.61
C LYS A 312 -30.09 0.76 0.51
N THR A 313 -28.78 0.51 0.60
CA THR A 313 -28.12 0.18 1.85
C THR A 313 -27.68 1.48 2.55
N PRO A 314 -27.69 1.56 3.89
CA PRO A 314 -27.26 2.76 4.60
C PRO A 314 -25.73 2.79 4.61
N ALA A 315 -25.12 3.32 3.56
CA ALA A 315 -23.67 3.52 3.51
C ALA A 315 -23.33 4.79 4.30
N THR A 316 -22.75 4.64 5.48
CA THR A 316 -21.94 5.67 6.12
C THR A 316 -20.88 6.09 5.10
N SER A 317 -21.02 7.27 4.48
CA SER A 317 -20.17 7.64 3.36
C SER A 317 -18.74 7.86 3.86
N LEU A 318 -17.85 6.89 3.66
CA LEU A 318 -16.43 6.89 4.06
C LEU A 318 -15.57 7.91 3.28
N GLY A 319 -16.17 8.99 2.77
CA GLY A 319 -15.50 10.07 2.07
C GLY A 319 -15.07 9.75 0.63
N PHE A 320 -15.54 8.65 0.05
CA PHE A 320 -15.21 8.26 -1.33
C PHE A 320 -15.89 9.16 -2.37
N LYS A 321 -15.10 9.63 -3.34
CA LYS A 321 -15.55 10.33 -4.55
C LYS A 321 -14.87 9.71 -5.77
N THR A 322 -15.65 9.23 -6.73
CA THR A 322 -15.13 8.58 -7.93
C THR A 322 -15.19 9.54 -9.13
N PHE A 323 -14.11 9.56 -9.89
CA PHE A 323 -13.92 10.38 -11.09
C PHE A 323 -13.44 9.48 -12.24
N THR A 324 -13.76 9.88 -13.47
CA THR A 324 -13.29 9.22 -14.69
C THR A 324 -12.12 9.99 -15.30
N GLY A 325 -11.20 9.26 -15.93
CA GLY A 325 -10.02 9.82 -16.58
C GLY A 325 -8.79 9.91 -15.67
N ARG A 326 -7.67 10.32 -16.26
CA ARG A 326 -6.39 10.51 -15.55
C ARG A 326 -6.33 11.92 -14.97
N PRO A 327 -6.06 12.10 -13.66
CA PRO A 327 -5.93 13.42 -13.08
C PRO A 327 -4.62 14.10 -13.52
N ASP A 328 -4.66 15.42 -13.65
CA ASP A 328 -3.44 16.23 -13.64
C ASP A 328 -2.90 16.28 -12.20
N LEU A 329 -1.96 15.39 -11.90
CA LEU A 329 -1.39 15.28 -10.55
C LEU A 329 -0.58 16.52 -10.15
N ALA A 330 0.00 17.25 -11.11
CA ALA A 330 0.69 18.50 -10.80
C ALA A 330 -0.34 19.56 -10.38
N ALA A 331 -1.46 19.68 -11.08
CA ALA A 331 -2.55 20.54 -10.64
C ALA A 331 -3.10 20.13 -9.27
N VAL A 332 -3.32 18.83 -9.03
CA VAL A 332 -3.81 18.33 -7.74
C VAL A 332 -2.87 18.72 -6.58
N VAL A 333 -1.56 18.52 -6.73
CA VAL A 333 -0.58 18.89 -5.70
C VAL A 333 -0.51 20.41 -5.54
N ARG A 334 -0.50 21.16 -6.64
CA ARG A 334 -0.49 22.62 -6.63
C ARG A 334 -1.69 23.17 -5.87
N ASP A 335 -2.88 22.74 -6.25
CA ASP A 335 -4.12 23.23 -5.66
C ASP A 335 -4.19 22.86 -4.18
N PHE A 336 -3.77 21.64 -3.81
CA PHE A 336 -3.71 21.23 -2.40
C PHE A 336 -2.74 22.10 -1.58
N THR A 337 -1.54 22.37 -2.11
CA THR A 337 -0.55 23.23 -1.43
C THR A 337 -0.98 24.70 -1.36
N LEU A 338 -1.83 25.18 -2.27
CA LEU A 338 -2.33 26.56 -2.29
C LEU A 338 -3.63 26.76 -1.50
N GLU A 339 -4.44 25.71 -1.30
CA GLU A 339 -5.81 25.80 -0.75
C GLU A 339 -5.86 26.48 0.64
N GLU A 340 -4.97 26.12 1.57
CA GLU A 340 -4.93 26.71 2.90
C GLU A 340 -3.50 26.93 3.41
N THR A 341 -3.33 27.94 4.27
CA THR A 341 -2.06 28.15 4.96
C THR A 341 -1.85 27.14 6.08
N GLY A 342 -0.68 26.50 6.12
CA GLY A 342 -0.34 25.50 7.12
C GLY A 342 0.83 24.62 6.70
N SER A 343 1.15 23.63 7.52
CA SER A 343 2.12 22.59 7.21
C SER A 343 1.45 21.47 6.40
N VAL A 344 2.11 21.02 5.33
CA VAL A 344 1.57 20.03 4.39
C VAL A 344 2.50 18.83 4.29
N GLY A 345 2.00 17.64 4.64
CA GLY A 345 2.71 16.38 4.46
C GLY A 345 2.21 15.64 3.24
N MET A 346 3.11 15.19 2.37
CA MET A 346 2.74 14.45 1.15
C MET A 346 3.43 13.10 1.12
N ALA A 347 2.71 12.08 0.66
CA ALA A 347 3.25 10.76 0.40
C ALA A 347 2.78 10.28 -0.98
N VAL A 348 3.70 9.82 -1.83
CA VAL A 348 3.38 9.34 -3.17
C VAL A 348 3.95 7.96 -3.44
N CYS A 349 3.12 7.10 -4.02
CA CYS A 349 3.48 5.76 -4.46
C CYS A 349 2.89 5.51 -5.86
N GLY A 350 3.76 5.34 -6.86
CA GLY A 350 3.31 5.11 -8.23
C GLY A 350 4.44 4.98 -9.26
N PRO A 351 4.08 4.95 -10.57
CA PRO A 351 5.06 4.86 -11.66
C PRO A 351 5.93 6.13 -11.73
N SER A 352 7.06 6.03 -12.43
CA SER A 352 8.05 7.12 -12.53
C SER A 352 7.45 8.45 -12.99
N SER A 353 6.51 8.44 -13.93
CA SER A 353 5.84 9.66 -14.41
C SER A 353 5.01 10.36 -13.33
N VAL A 354 4.36 9.59 -12.45
CA VAL A 354 3.59 10.11 -11.31
C VAL A 354 4.54 10.69 -10.26
N LEU A 355 5.62 9.98 -9.97
CA LEU A 355 6.64 10.44 -9.03
C LEU A 355 7.30 11.73 -9.50
N ALA A 356 7.63 11.83 -10.79
CA ALA A 356 8.20 13.03 -11.39
C ALA A 356 7.25 14.23 -11.23
N ALA A 357 5.98 14.08 -11.65
CA ALA A 357 5.00 15.16 -11.54
C ALA A 357 4.80 15.66 -10.10
N VAL A 358 4.70 14.74 -9.13
CA VAL A 358 4.53 15.12 -7.71
C VAL A 358 5.81 15.76 -7.15
N ARG A 359 7.00 15.26 -7.51
CA ARG A 359 8.28 15.83 -7.06
C ARG A 359 8.52 17.22 -7.63
N ASP A 360 8.27 17.42 -8.91
CA ASP A 360 8.44 18.70 -9.58
C ASP A 360 7.51 19.77 -8.97
N GLU A 361 6.24 19.42 -8.72
CA GLU A 361 5.31 20.36 -8.08
C GLU A 361 5.61 20.57 -6.58
N ALA A 362 6.09 19.56 -5.86
CA ALA A 362 6.54 19.73 -4.49
C ALA A 362 7.73 20.71 -4.40
N ALA A 363 8.71 20.59 -5.31
CA ALA A 363 9.81 21.54 -5.42
C ALA A 363 9.31 22.94 -5.81
N ALA A 364 8.32 23.04 -6.69
CA ALA A 364 7.68 24.32 -7.01
C ALA A 364 6.99 24.94 -5.77
N ALA A 365 6.35 24.11 -4.92
CA ALA A 365 5.76 24.57 -3.66
C ALA A 365 6.82 25.07 -2.67
N GLU A 366 7.97 24.41 -2.55
CA GLU A 366 9.11 24.90 -1.75
C GLU A 366 9.62 26.24 -2.27
N MET A 367 9.73 26.41 -3.59
CA MET A 367 10.12 27.69 -4.19
C MET A 367 9.08 28.80 -3.96
N ARG A 368 7.78 28.46 -3.89
CA ARG A 368 6.73 29.42 -3.49
C ARG A 368 6.89 29.84 -2.04
N ILE A 369 7.16 28.88 -1.14
CA ILE A 369 7.42 29.15 0.29
C ILE A 369 8.61 30.09 0.47
N LEU A 370 9.74 29.83 -0.22
CA LEU A 370 10.94 30.67 -0.16
C LEU A 370 10.64 32.12 -0.55
N LYS A 371 9.75 32.33 -1.53
CA LYS A 371 9.32 33.64 -2.01
C LYS A 371 8.23 34.28 -1.14
N SER A 372 7.90 33.69 0.01
CA SER A 372 6.77 34.10 0.86
C SER A 372 5.44 34.16 0.09
N GLY A 373 5.28 33.24 -0.87
CA GLY A 373 4.05 33.11 -1.66
C GLY A 373 2.87 32.59 -0.83
N PRO A 374 1.65 32.65 -1.39
CA PRO A 374 0.46 32.13 -0.74
C PRO A 374 0.48 30.60 -0.61
N GLY A 375 -0.30 30.07 0.33
CA GLY A 375 -0.50 28.64 0.53
C GLY A 375 0.27 28.07 1.72
N ALA A 376 0.77 26.85 1.56
CA ALA A 376 1.52 26.12 2.57
C ALA A 376 2.72 26.93 3.09
N LYS A 377 3.04 26.76 4.37
CA LYS A 377 4.22 27.36 5.03
C LYS A 377 5.39 26.38 5.11
N GLU A 378 5.09 25.09 5.03
CA GLU A 378 6.02 23.98 5.07
C GLU A 378 5.44 22.87 4.19
N VAL A 379 6.28 22.24 3.39
CA VAL A 379 5.92 21.04 2.63
C VAL A 379 6.93 19.94 2.94
N TYR A 380 6.45 18.71 3.06
CA TYR A 380 7.27 17.52 3.15
C TYR A 380 6.77 16.52 2.11
N LEU A 381 7.70 15.86 1.42
CA LEU A 381 7.38 14.83 0.45
C LEU A 381 8.13 13.53 0.77
N TYR A 382 7.36 12.47 1.00
CA TYR A 382 7.85 11.10 0.94
C TYR A 382 7.45 10.48 -0.40
N SER A 383 8.40 9.85 -1.08
CA SER A 383 8.14 9.23 -2.39
C SER A 383 8.67 7.80 -2.42
N GLU A 384 7.83 6.86 -2.81
CA GLU A 384 8.17 5.46 -2.96
C GLU A 384 7.87 5.00 -4.39
N MET A 385 8.84 4.31 -5.00
CA MET A 385 8.68 3.74 -6.32
C MET A 385 8.42 2.24 -6.20
N PHE A 386 7.35 1.78 -6.85
CA PHE A 386 7.12 0.36 -7.06
C PHE A 386 7.00 0.09 -8.55
N GLY A 387 8.03 -0.55 -9.11
CA GLY A 387 8.09 -1.01 -10.49
C GLY A 387 8.19 -2.54 -10.51
N TRP A 388 7.04 -3.21 -10.52
CA TRP A 388 6.94 -4.68 -10.66
C TRP A 388 5.77 -5.11 -11.52
#